data_AF-A0AAU2P479-F1
#
_entry.id   AF-A0AAU2P479-F1
#
_cell.length_a   1.000
_cell.length_b   1.000
_cell.length_c   1.000
_cell.angle_alpha   90.00
_cell.angle_beta   90.00
_cell.angle_gamma   90.00
#
_symmetry.space_group_name_H-M   'P 1'
#
loop_
_entity.id
_entity.type
_entity.pdbx_description
1 polymer ?
#
loop_
_entity_poly.entity_id
_entity_poly.type
_entity_poly.pdbx_seq_one_letter_code
_entity_poly.pdbx_strand_id
1 'polypeptide(L)'
;MAGSVIHLDEQAGLPCTHALVIGVGKYPHLAGGEAPVADSDGMRQLSSPPLSARALATWLLAEYHDPGRPLGSLALLLSEEQPAPFVDPRTQAAHDVDDATIENILTAVTQWYDRGDSHVDNRLVFYFCGHGVSQGDDMALLAADIFADQHNPLNGALDFAGLMNGLKRCKATQQVFFVDACRSNSDVLIESSGTRFAGRSPLGAGTRPLDLPRRFHIPYYATLAGDRSHARPGQVSLFTEALLKSLAGAASDDPEGEWRVNTSHLLEAIDHFMHQPEFAGAVAGVQVPSVGELPVFVLHQLPGPPVVPVYVGCASARDNAEAEFVCRENGLERLRRAAEDIDDSAPESEWAIELRFGNYDFEARLGDQEVRTKSITVRPVFRRVQLVKP
;
A
#
# COMPACT_ATOMS: atom_id res chain seq x y z
N MET A 1 9.29 16.63 21.10
CA MET A 1 9.42 15.95 19.80
C MET A 1 8.74 16.82 18.76
N ALA A 2 9.29 16.93 17.55
CA ALA A 2 8.60 17.61 16.45
C ALA A 2 7.30 16.86 16.12
N GLY A 3 6.20 17.58 15.87
CA GLY A 3 4.82 17.09 15.96
C GLY A 3 4.43 15.90 15.06
N SER A 4 5.23 15.55 14.06
CA SER A 4 4.92 14.46 13.14
C SER A 4 5.52 13.10 13.50
N VAL A 5 6.47 13.01 14.45
CA VAL A 5 7.13 11.73 14.79
C VAL A 5 6.37 11.01 15.89
N ILE A 6 5.74 9.89 15.54
CA ILE A 6 4.91 9.07 16.45
C ILE A 6 5.68 7.87 17.03
N HIS A 7 6.79 7.47 16.42
CA HIS A 7 7.72 6.48 16.99
C HIS A 7 9.15 6.91 16.73
N LEU A 8 9.99 6.80 17.75
CA LEU A 8 11.43 7.02 17.68
C LEU A 8 12.11 6.04 18.63
N ASP A 9 12.95 5.17 18.08
CA ASP A 9 13.85 4.31 18.84
C ASP A 9 15.28 4.83 18.66
N GLU A 10 15.84 5.38 19.72
CA GLU A 10 17.17 5.99 19.72
C GLU A 10 18.28 4.93 19.86
N GLN A 11 18.35 3.99 18.92
CA GLN A 11 19.47 3.06 18.82
C GLN A 11 20.60 3.68 17.98
N ALA A 12 21.35 4.58 18.61
CA ALA A 12 22.46 5.27 17.95
C ALA A 12 23.49 4.28 17.38
N GLY A 13 23.73 4.35 16.07
CA GLY A 13 24.80 3.62 15.37
C GLY A 13 24.42 2.26 14.80
N LEU A 14 23.21 1.75 15.05
CA LEU A 14 22.70 0.56 14.37
C LEU A 14 21.90 0.93 13.12
N PRO A 15 21.95 0.12 12.05
CA PRO A 15 21.10 0.31 10.89
C PRO A 15 19.62 0.19 11.28
N CYS A 16 18.80 1.12 10.82
CA CYS A 16 17.38 1.17 11.11
C CYS A 16 16.55 1.42 9.85
N THR A 17 15.27 1.07 9.95
CA THR A 17 14.23 1.50 9.00
C THR A 17 13.58 2.78 9.51
N HIS A 18 13.54 3.81 8.65
CA HIS A 18 12.87 5.08 8.93
C HIS A 18 11.71 5.25 7.96
N ALA A 19 10.51 5.37 8.49
CA ALA A 19 9.28 5.50 7.73
C ALA A 19 8.69 6.93 7.80
N LEU A 20 8.20 7.41 6.67
CA LEU A 20 7.37 8.60 6.53
C LEU A 20 6.07 8.20 5.83
N VAL A 21 4.94 8.37 6.51
CA VAL A 21 3.60 7.96 6.06
C VAL A 21 2.71 9.20 5.99
N ILE A 22 2.11 9.46 4.84
CA ILE A 22 1.30 10.65 4.57
C ILE A 22 -0.05 10.21 4.00
N GLY A 23 -1.15 10.66 4.61
CA GLY A 23 -2.52 10.42 4.13
C GLY A 23 -3.31 11.71 4.02
N VAL A 24 -3.70 12.10 2.80
CA VAL A 24 -4.41 13.36 2.55
C VAL A 24 -5.83 13.07 2.07
N GLY A 25 -6.80 13.23 2.97
CA GLY A 25 -8.23 13.03 2.68
C GLY A 25 -9.00 14.35 2.57
N LYS A 26 -8.71 15.26 3.49
CA LYS A 26 -9.29 16.60 3.55
C LYS A 26 -8.40 17.61 2.81
N TYR A 27 -9.05 18.39 1.95
CA TYR A 27 -8.45 19.43 1.13
C TYR A 27 -9.31 20.71 1.23
N PRO A 28 -8.89 21.72 2.00
CA PRO A 28 -9.69 22.91 2.24
C PRO A 28 -10.12 23.66 0.99
N HIS A 29 -9.34 23.58 -0.09
CA HIS A 29 -9.59 24.31 -1.33
C HIS A 29 -10.21 23.49 -2.46
N LEU A 30 -10.52 22.20 -2.24
CA LEU A 30 -11.27 21.40 -3.19
C LEU A 30 -12.77 21.43 -2.88
N ALA A 31 -13.60 20.98 -3.83
CA ALA A 31 -15.04 20.84 -3.61
C ALA A 31 -15.36 20.08 -2.31
N GLY A 32 -16.22 20.68 -1.47
CA GLY A 32 -16.56 20.17 -0.13
C GLY A 32 -15.62 20.61 1.00
N GLY A 33 -14.56 21.37 0.70
CA GLY A 33 -13.68 22.00 1.71
C GLY A 33 -14.19 23.35 2.22
N GLU A 34 -13.43 23.98 3.12
CA GLU A 34 -13.80 25.27 3.73
C GLU A 34 -13.74 26.47 2.80
N ALA A 35 -12.85 26.44 1.81
CA ALA A 35 -12.58 27.54 0.90
C ALA A 35 -12.33 27.04 -0.53
N PRO A 36 -13.32 26.36 -1.15
CA PRO A 36 -13.16 25.73 -2.45
C PRO A 36 -12.86 26.75 -3.55
N VAL A 37 -11.94 26.41 -4.45
CA VAL A 37 -11.75 27.17 -5.69
C VAL A 37 -12.87 26.86 -6.70
N ALA A 38 -13.11 27.78 -7.63
CA ALA A 38 -14.18 27.66 -8.61
C ALA A 38 -13.97 26.49 -9.59
N ASP A 39 -12.72 26.21 -9.95
CA ASP A 39 -12.33 25.11 -10.82
C ASP A 39 -11.17 24.33 -10.18
N SER A 40 -11.49 23.15 -9.67
CA SER A 40 -10.53 22.22 -9.07
C SER A 40 -10.30 20.97 -9.92
N ASP A 41 -10.61 21.05 -11.22
CA ASP A 41 -10.49 19.93 -12.18
C ASP A 41 -11.28 18.68 -11.75
N GLY A 42 -12.45 18.90 -11.14
CA GLY A 42 -13.31 17.82 -10.64
C GLY A 42 -12.76 17.06 -9.42
N MET A 43 -11.60 17.47 -8.86
CA MET A 43 -11.07 16.92 -7.63
C MET A 43 -11.93 17.31 -6.42
N ARG A 44 -12.07 16.38 -5.48
CA ARG A 44 -12.97 16.43 -4.33
C ARG A 44 -12.33 15.75 -3.11
N GLN A 45 -12.97 15.86 -1.96
CA GLN A 45 -12.52 15.20 -0.72
C GLN A 45 -12.40 13.67 -0.91
N LEU A 46 -11.45 13.06 -0.20
CA LEU A 46 -11.19 11.62 -0.22
C LEU A 46 -11.32 11.04 1.20
N SER A 47 -12.04 9.93 1.36
CA SER A 47 -12.21 9.28 2.67
C SER A 47 -11.15 8.23 2.98
N SER A 48 -10.62 7.56 1.96
CA SER A 48 -9.69 6.44 2.11
C SER A 48 -8.26 6.80 2.51
N PRO A 49 -7.65 7.92 2.08
CA PRO A 49 -6.23 8.15 2.31
C PRO A 49 -5.79 8.20 3.78
N PRO A 50 -6.50 8.90 4.69
CA PRO A 50 -6.11 8.88 6.10
C PRO A 50 -6.27 7.50 6.74
N LEU A 51 -7.33 6.76 6.38
CA LEU A 51 -7.53 5.38 6.84
C LEU A 51 -6.39 4.45 6.39
N SER A 52 -5.94 4.63 5.15
CA SER A 52 -4.87 3.84 4.53
C SER A 52 -3.51 4.14 5.18
N ALA A 53 -3.21 5.41 5.41
CA ALA A 53 -2.03 5.84 6.16
C ALA A 53 -2.03 5.32 7.60
N ARG A 54 -3.17 5.39 8.32
CA ARG A 54 -3.31 4.81 9.66
C ARG A 54 -3.08 3.30 9.65
N ALA A 55 -3.67 2.58 8.70
CA ALA A 55 -3.51 1.13 8.59
C ALA A 55 -2.04 0.72 8.38
N LEU A 56 -1.32 1.42 7.50
CA LEU A 56 0.10 1.17 7.29
C LEU A 56 0.96 1.57 8.49
N ALA A 57 0.69 2.69 9.14
CA ALA A 57 1.38 3.11 10.35
C ALA A 57 1.20 2.08 11.48
N THR A 58 -0.01 1.57 11.67
CA THR A 58 -0.31 0.48 12.62
C THR A 58 0.48 -0.77 12.29
N TRP A 59 0.49 -1.20 11.02
CA TRP A 59 1.26 -2.37 10.59
C TRP A 59 2.78 -2.19 10.82
N LEU A 60 3.33 -1.01 10.50
CA LEU A 60 4.74 -0.70 10.75
C LEU A 60 5.09 -0.81 12.24
N LEU A 61 4.20 -0.41 13.14
CA LEU A 61 4.46 -0.51 14.57
C LEU A 61 4.29 -1.93 15.11
N ALA A 62 3.22 -2.62 14.70
CA ALA A 62 2.83 -3.90 15.29
C ALA A 62 3.52 -5.12 14.66
N GLU A 63 3.72 -5.11 13.34
CA GLU A 63 4.05 -6.31 12.57
C GLU A 63 5.40 -6.20 11.84
N TYR A 64 5.85 -4.99 11.49
CA TYR A 64 7.11 -4.83 10.78
C TYR A 64 8.29 -5.38 11.58
N HIS A 65 9.02 -6.28 10.92
CA HIS A 65 10.15 -6.98 11.49
C HIS A 65 11.25 -7.17 10.43
N ASP A 66 12.42 -6.61 10.70
CA ASP A 66 13.67 -6.84 9.97
C ASP A 66 14.79 -6.81 11.02
N PRO A 67 15.33 -7.97 11.44
CA PRO A 67 16.36 -8.03 12.48
C PRO A 67 17.61 -7.19 12.18
N GLY A 68 17.92 -6.97 10.90
CA GLY A 68 19.08 -6.17 10.50
C GLY A 68 18.79 -4.67 10.41
N ARG A 69 17.51 -4.28 10.36
CA ARG A 69 17.04 -2.90 10.19
C ARG A 69 15.69 -2.69 10.91
N PRO A 70 15.63 -2.82 12.25
CA PRO A 70 14.39 -2.63 12.99
C PRO A 70 13.81 -1.23 12.75
N LEU A 71 12.52 -1.04 13.03
CA LEU A 71 11.89 0.28 12.87
C LEU A 71 12.48 1.28 13.88
N GLY A 72 13.34 2.17 13.38
CA GLY A 72 13.99 3.22 14.19
C GLY A 72 13.16 4.50 14.29
N SER A 73 12.33 4.81 13.29
CA SER A 73 11.39 5.94 13.41
C SER A 73 10.19 5.82 12.49
N LEU A 74 9.05 6.36 12.93
CA LEU A 74 7.86 6.55 12.10
C LEU A 74 7.36 8.00 12.26
N ALA A 75 7.30 8.72 11.14
CA ALA A 75 6.60 9.98 11.03
C ALA A 75 5.25 9.77 10.32
N LEU A 76 4.20 10.42 10.82
CA LEU A 76 2.84 10.34 10.31
C LEU A 76 2.28 11.75 10.13
N LEU A 77 1.71 12.01 8.95
CA LEU A 77 0.97 13.24 8.63
C LEU A 77 -0.39 12.85 8.06
N LEU A 78 -1.47 13.46 8.57
CA LEU A 78 -2.84 13.13 8.18
C LEU A 78 -3.65 14.40 8.01
N SER A 79 -4.40 14.51 6.92
CA SER A 79 -5.44 15.53 6.78
C SER A 79 -6.80 14.87 6.66
N GLU A 80 -7.58 15.01 7.72
CA GLU A 80 -8.83 14.28 7.97
C GLU A 80 -10.01 15.23 8.09
N GLU A 81 -11.20 14.79 7.67
CA GLU A 81 -12.44 15.53 7.91
C GLU A 81 -12.70 15.69 9.42
N GLN A 82 -12.45 14.62 10.18
CA GLN A 82 -12.57 14.58 11.63
C GLN A 82 -11.22 14.12 12.23
N PRO A 83 -10.29 15.04 12.50
CA PRO A 83 -9.00 14.69 13.08
C PRO A 83 -9.14 13.97 14.42
N ALA A 84 -8.38 12.89 14.57
CA ALA A 84 -8.30 12.13 15.81
C ALA A 84 -6.84 11.78 16.13
N PRO A 85 -6.46 11.62 17.40
CA PRO A 85 -5.14 11.10 17.74
C PRO A 85 -4.86 9.74 17.07
N PHE A 86 -3.61 9.48 16.75
CA PHE A 86 -3.15 8.14 16.39
C PHE A 86 -2.80 7.36 17.67
N VAL A 87 -3.31 6.15 17.81
CA VAL A 87 -3.04 5.31 18.99
C VAL A 87 -2.02 4.24 18.60
N ASP A 88 -0.84 4.25 19.23
CA ASP A 88 0.18 3.22 19.01
C ASP A 88 -0.38 1.86 19.46
N PRO A 89 -0.44 0.84 18.57
CA PRO A 89 -1.04 -0.45 18.89
C PRO A 89 -0.29 -1.23 19.98
N ARG A 90 1.00 -0.97 20.17
CA ARG A 90 1.85 -1.68 21.15
C ARG A 90 1.78 -1.05 22.53
N THR A 91 1.80 0.28 22.59
CA THR A 91 1.91 1.03 23.85
C THR A 91 0.58 1.62 24.32
N GLN A 92 -0.42 1.67 23.42
CA GLN A 92 -1.70 2.37 23.62
C GLN A 92 -1.55 3.87 23.87
N ALA A 93 -0.37 4.44 23.59
CA ALA A 93 -0.15 5.88 23.67
C ALA A 93 -0.88 6.60 22.53
N ALA A 94 -1.54 7.71 22.85
CA ALA A 94 -2.16 8.58 21.87
C ALA A 94 -1.17 9.67 21.44
N HIS A 95 -1.09 9.90 20.13
CA HIS A 95 -0.23 10.90 19.50
C HIS A 95 -1.11 11.86 18.70
N ASP A 96 -0.92 13.16 18.93
CA ASP A 96 -1.45 14.16 18.01
C ASP A 96 -0.71 14.05 16.67
N VAL A 97 -1.44 14.23 15.58
CA VAL A 97 -0.91 14.08 14.22
C VAL A 97 -1.07 15.41 13.50
N ASP A 98 0.04 15.92 12.97
CA ASP A 98 0.06 17.16 12.20
C ASP A 98 -0.66 16.98 10.85
N ASP A 99 -1.31 18.06 10.40
CA ASP A 99 -1.92 18.13 9.08
C ASP A 99 -0.87 17.93 7.97
N ALA A 100 -1.26 17.26 6.89
CA ALA A 100 -0.44 17.01 5.72
C ALA A 100 -0.39 18.23 4.76
N THR A 101 -0.08 19.41 5.29
CA THR A 101 0.24 20.61 4.50
C THR A 101 1.61 20.48 3.85
N ILE A 102 1.87 21.23 2.78
CA ILE A 102 3.16 21.14 2.09
C ILE A 102 4.33 21.49 3.01
N GLU A 103 4.21 22.51 3.88
CA GLU A 103 5.29 22.88 4.81
C GLU A 103 5.60 21.76 5.83
N ASN A 104 4.56 21.11 6.34
CA ASN A 104 4.72 19.98 7.25
C ASN A 104 5.37 18.78 6.54
N ILE A 105 4.97 18.51 5.29
CA ILE A 105 5.57 17.46 4.45
C ILE A 105 7.05 17.76 4.21
N LEU A 106 7.43 18.96 3.79
CA LEU A 106 8.84 19.33 3.54
C LEU A 106 9.70 19.20 4.80
N THR A 107 9.15 19.64 5.94
CA THR A 107 9.79 19.50 7.25
C THR A 107 10.00 18.03 7.62
N ALA A 108 8.97 17.20 7.46
CA ALA A 108 9.03 15.77 7.76
C ALA A 108 10.01 15.04 6.83
N VAL A 109 10.04 15.38 5.53
CA VAL A 109 11.00 14.83 4.56
C VAL A 109 12.43 15.17 4.95
N THR A 110 12.70 16.40 5.38
CA THR A 110 14.05 16.83 5.80
C THR A 110 14.52 16.03 7.02
N GLN A 111 13.68 15.92 8.05
CA GLN A 111 14.01 15.13 9.24
C GLN A 111 14.15 13.63 8.95
N TRP A 112 13.32 13.11 8.04
CA TRP A 112 13.40 11.72 7.59
C TRP A 112 14.68 11.46 6.78
N TYR A 113 15.10 12.40 5.93
CA TYR A 113 16.39 12.38 5.24
C TYR A 113 17.54 12.30 6.24
N ASP A 114 17.56 13.18 7.25
CA ASP A 114 18.66 13.25 8.24
C ASP A 114 18.81 11.93 9.00
N ARG A 115 17.68 11.29 9.35
CA ARG A 115 17.67 9.95 9.96
C ARG A 115 18.23 8.89 9.00
N GLY A 116 17.77 8.87 7.75
CA GLY A 116 18.30 7.99 6.71
C GLY A 116 19.79 8.17 6.46
N ASP A 117 20.28 9.40 6.50
CA ASP A 117 21.68 9.75 6.22
C ASP A 117 22.66 9.36 7.33
N SER A 118 22.16 8.92 8.48
CA SER A 118 22.99 8.52 9.61
C SER A 118 23.83 7.25 9.36
N HIS A 119 23.36 6.32 8.54
CA HIS A 119 24.05 5.05 8.28
C HIS A 119 23.79 4.52 6.85
N VAL A 120 24.81 3.91 6.21
CA VAL A 120 24.69 3.40 4.83
C VAL A 120 23.72 2.24 4.69
N ASP A 121 23.61 1.40 5.72
CA ASP A 121 22.68 0.28 5.74
C ASP A 121 21.27 0.65 6.20
N ASN A 122 20.97 1.94 6.46
CA ASN A 122 19.61 2.35 6.75
C ASN A 122 18.66 2.07 5.58
N ARG A 123 17.39 1.87 5.92
CA ARG A 123 16.29 1.82 4.97
C ARG A 123 15.37 3.02 5.16
N LEU A 124 14.99 3.60 4.03
CA LEU A 124 13.95 4.61 3.96
C LEU A 124 12.67 4.00 3.38
N VAL A 125 11.54 4.20 4.06
CA VAL A 125 10.20 3.85 3.57
C VAL A 125 9.38 5.12 3.47
N PHE A 126 8.87 5.43 2.29
CA PHE A 126 7.98 6.54 2.03
C PHE A 126 6.63 5.99 1.58
N TYR A 127 5.56 6.47 2.19
CA TYR A 127 4.20 6.16 1.77
C TYR A 127 3.40 7.45 1.62
N PHE A 128 2.71 7.56 0.50
CA PHE A 128 1.75 8.64 0.26
C PHE A 128 0.45 8.05 -0.27
N CYS A 129 -0.67 8.47 0.31
CA CYS A 129 -1.99 8.26 -0.24
C CYS A 129 -2.75 9.60 -0.32
N GLY A 130 -3.38 9.85 -1.46
CA GLY A 130 -4.11 11.10 -1.72
C GLY A 130 -4.26 11.37 -3.21
N HIS A 131 -4.60 12.61 -3.55
CA HIS A 131 -4.54 13.06 -4.94
C HIS A 131 -3.09 13.14 -5.43
N GLY A 132 -2.93 12.76 -6.68
CA GLY A 132 -1.68 12.88 -7.42
C GLY A 132 -2.01 13.18 -8.87
N VAL A 133 -1.10 13.89 -9.50
CA VAL A 133 -1.17 14.20 -10.91
C VAL A 133 0.18 13.90 -11.54
N SER A 134 0.19 13.52 -12.81
CA SER A 134 1.43 13.26 -13.54
C SER A 134 1.42 13.88 -14.93
N GLN A 135 2.60 14.13 -15.47
CA GLN A 135 2.81 14.48 -16.87
C GLN A 135 4.11 13.82 -17.34
N GLY A 136 3.99 12.76 -18.15
CA GLY A 136 5.15 11.92 -18.48
C GLY A 136 5.71 11.26 -17.21
N ASP A 137 7.00 11.48 -16.94
CA ASP A 137 7.69 10.96 -15.75
C ASP A 137 7.58 11.88 -14.52
N ASP A 138 7.13 13.12 -14.70
CA ASP A 138 6.95 14.07 -13.60
C ASP A 138 5.65 13.75 -12.85
N MET A 139 5.74 13.71 -11.51
CA MET A 139 4.61 13.42 -10.64
C MET A 139 4.59 14.38 -9.45
N ALA A 140 3.44 15.01 -9.23
CA ALA A 140 3.17 15.85 -8.08
C ALA A 140 2.19 15.14 -7.13
N LEU A 141 2.57 15.05 -5.85
CA LEU A 141 1.73 14.51 -4.79
C LEU A 141 1.07 15.68 -4.06
N LEU A 142 -0.27 15.76 -4.07
CA LEU A 142 -0.98 16.96 -3.66
C LEU A 142 -1.17 16.98 -2.13
N ALA A 143 -0.61 17.99 -1.49
CA ALA A 143 -0.77 18.24 -0.06
C ALA A 143 -2.17 18.83 0.22
N ALA A 144 -2.54 18.90 1.50
CA ALA A 144 -3.87 19.37 1.91
C ALA A 144 -4.17 20.79 1.39
N ASP A 145 -3.16 21.65 1.35
CA ASP A 145 -3.21 23.06 0.97
C ASP A 145 -2.95 23.32 -0.54
N ILE A 146 -3.13 22.31 -1.39
CA ILE A 146 -3.26 22.49 -2.85
C ILE A 146 -4.27 23.60 -3.16
N PHE A 147 -3.98 24.46 -4.14
CA PHE A 147 -4.78 25.66 -4.49
C PHE A 147 -4.85 26.79 -3.45
N ALA A 148 -4.14 26.71 -2.32
CA ALA A 148 -4.05 27.86 -1.39
C ALA A 148 -3.40 29.09 -2.04
N ASP A 149 -2.41 28.87 -2.92
CA ASP A 149 -1.89 29.89 -3.84
C ASP A 149 -2.64 29.81 -5.17
N GLN A 150 -3.56 30.74 -5.39
CA GLN A 150 -4.38 30.81 -6.62
C GLN A 150 -3.55 31.10 -7.89
N HIS A 151 -2.37 31.70 -7.74
CA HIS A 151 -1.50 32.00 -8.87
C HIS A 151 -0.57 30.83 -9.21
N ASN A 152 -0.19 30.03 -8.21
CA ASN A 152 0.66 28.85 -8.39
C ASN A 152 0.13 27.68 -7.55
N PRO A 153 -0.96 27.00 -7.97
CA PRO A 153 -1.58 25.94 -7.19
C PRO A 153 -0.60 24.85 -6.73
N LEU A 154 0.33 24.44 -7.61
CA LEU A 154 1.33 23.41 -7.32
C LEU A 154 2.31 23.78 -6.19
N ASN A 155 2.28 25.01 -5.65
CA ASN A 155 2.96 25.31 -4.39
C ASN A 155 2.45 24.47 -3.21
N GLY A 156 1.20 23.99 -3.27
CA GLY A 156 0.63 23.01 -2.33
C GLY A 156 0.83 21.55 -2.75
N ALA A 157 1.90 21.24 -3.48
CA ALA A 157 2.23 19.88 -3.90
C ALA A 157 3.70 19.55 -3.66
N LEU A 158 4.01 18.27 -3.52
CA LEU A 158 5.36 17.73 -3.42
C LEU A 158 5.84 17.26 -4.80
N ASP A 159 7.01 17.72 -5.24
CA ASP A 159 7.72 17.18 -6.41
C ASP A 159 8.33 15.81 -6.09
N PHE A 160 7.66 14.73 -6.52
CA PHE A 160 8.07 13.37 -6.19
C PHE A 160 9.34 12.95 -6.95
N ALA A 161 9.45 13.34 -8.22
CA ALA A 161 10.67 13.09 -9.00
C ALA A 161 11.87 13.84 -8.39
N GLY A 162 11.67 15.09 -7.97
CA GLY A 162 12.64 15.89 -7.22
C GLY A 162 13.05 15.25 -5.90
N LEU A 163 12.10 14.75 -5.11
CA LEU A 163 12.38 13.99 -3.89
C LEU A 163 13.29 12.79 -4.18
N MET A 164 12.91 11.93 -5.13
CA MET A 164 13.70 10.74 -5.48
C MET A 164 15.10 11.11 -5.99
N ASN A 165 15.25 12.23 -6.70
CA ASN A 165 16.52 12.75 -7.16
C ASN A 165 17.38 13.30 -6.01
N GLY A 166 16.79 14.04 -5.05
CA GLY A 166 17.50 14.55 -3.88
C GLY A 166 18.01 13.42 -2.97
N LEU A 167 17.25 12.33 -2.85
CA LEU A 167 17.64 11.16 -2.07
C LEU A 167 18.81 10.35 -2.65
N LYS A 168 19.30 10.67 -3.85
CA LYS A 168 20.53 10.07 -4.41
C LYS A 168 21.73 10.26 -3.48
N ARG A 169 21.78 11.39 -2.76
CA ARG A 169 22.85 11.74 -1.82
C ARG A 169 22.73 11.11 -0.43
N CYS A 170 21.55 10.61 -0.08
CA CYS A 170 21.32 10.00 1.24
C CYS A 170 22.16 8.72 1.40
N LYS A 171 22.81 8.53 2.55
CA LYS A 171 23.59 7.31 2.83
C LYS A 171 22.76 6.04 2.74
N ALA A 172 21.52 6.05 3.23
CA ALA A 172 20.59 4.92 3.18
C ALA A 172 20.55 4.30 1.79
N THR A 173 21.02 3.05 1.71
CA THR A 173 21.15 2.30 0.45
C THR A 173 19.84 1.71 -0.02
N GLN A 174 18.85 1.49 0.85
CA GLN A 174 17.55 0.96 0.48
C GLN A 174 16.47 2.02 0.66
N GLN A 175 15.74 2.32 -0.41
CA GLN A 175 14.72 3.37 -0.42
C GLN A 175 13.47 2.87 -1.14
N VAL A 176 12.40 2.67 -0.39
CA VAL A 176 11.14 2.09 -0.87
C VAL A 176 10.08 3.16 -0.84
N PHE A 177 9.34 3.30 -1.93
CA PHE A 177 8.25 4.26 -2.05
C PHE A 177 6.97 3.53 -2.43
N PHE A 178 5.90 3.81 -1.71
CA PHE A 178 4.55 3.34 -2.00
C PHE A 178 3.69 4.56 -2.30
N VAL A 179 3.30 4.71 -3.57
CA VAL A 179 2.59 5.88 -4.06
C VAL A 179 1.18 5.48 -4.47
N ASP A 180 0.24 5.76 -3.57
CA ASP A 180 -1.18 5.49 -3.75
C ASP A 180 -1.95 6.74 -4.16
N ALA A 181 -1.75 7.12 -5.41
CA ALA A 181 -2.34 8.29 -6.00
C ALA A 181 -2.62 8.06 -7.49
N CYS A 182 -3.54 8.84 -8.06
CA CYS A 182 -3.71 8.90 -9.51
C CYS A 182 -2.43 9.36 -10.20
N ARG A 183 -2.28 8.97 -11.47
CA ARG A 183 -1.18 9.37 -12.34
C ARG A 183 -1.68 9.94 -13.67
N SER A 184 -2.91 10.44 -13.66
CA SER A 184 -3.51 11.15 -14.78
C SER A 184 -3.03 12.60 -14.84
N ASN A 185 -3.09 13.19 -16.03
CA ASN A 185 -2.85 14.62 -16.22
C ASN A 185 -4.00 15.45 -15.63
N SER A 186 -3.74 16.74 -15.42
CA SER A 186 -4.74 17.75 -15.04
C SER A 186 -4.56 18.98 -15.90
N ASP A 187 -5.53 19.28 -16.77
CA ASP A 187 -5.43 20.40 -17.72
C ASP A 187 -5.40 21.73 -16.97
N VAL A 188 -6.18 21.87 -15.89
CA VAL A 188 -6.20 23.06 -15.03
C VAL A 188 -4.83 23.32 -14.39
N LEU A 189 -4.18 22.27 -13.87
CA LEU A 189 -2.86 22.41 -13.26
C LEU A 189 -1.76 22.67 -14.30
N ILE A 190 -1.90 22.10 -15.50
CA ILE A 190 -0.99 22.37 -16.63
C ILE A 190 -1.08 23.84 -17.06
N GLU A 191 -2.29 24.35 -17.28
CA GLU A 191 -2.50 25.73 -17.73
C GLU A 191 -2.05 26.76 -16.68
N SER A 192 -2.29 26.47 -15.40
CA SER A 192 -1.95 27.38 -14.30
C SER A 192 -0.46 27.36 -13.90
N SER A 193 0.26 26.25 -14.14
CA SER A 193 1.65 26.08 -13.65
C SER A 193 2.73 26.25 -14.73
N GLY A 194 2.34 26.39 -16.01
CA GLY A 194 3.29 26.56 -17.11
C GLY A 194 4.05 25.27 -17.48
N THR A 195 5.37 25.37 -17.70
CA THR A 195 6.17 24.29 -18.32
C THR A 195 6.81 23.29 -17.36
N ARG A 196 6.70 23.48 -16.04
CA ARG A 196 7.21 22.53 -15.04
C ARG A 196 6.08 22.01 -14.18
N PHE A 197 5.84 20.71 -14.31
CA PHE A 197 4.80 19.97 -13.59
C PHE A 197 5.35 19.38 -12.29
N ALA A 198 6.05 20.21 -11.52
CA ALA A 198 6.70 19.81 -10.28
C ALA A 198 6.22 20.73 -9.17
N GLY A 199 5.68 20.15 -8.10
CA GLY A 199 5.41 20.88 -6.87
C GLY A 199 6.70 21.40 -6.23
N ARG A 200 6.69 21.57 -4.92
CA ARG A 200 7.87 21.99 -4.18
C ARG A 200 8.84 20.83 -3.99
N SER A 201 10.10 21.09 -4.28
CA SER A 201 11.19 20.13 -4.10
C SER A 201 11.76 20.24 -2.68
N PRO A 202 11.73 19.16 -1.87
CA PRO A 202 12.21 19.20 -0.49
C PRO A 202 13.73 19.16 -0.38
N LEU A 203 14.40 18.60 -1.38
CA LEU A 203 15.83 18.29 -1.36
C LEU A 203 16.43 18.71 -2.70
N GLY A 204 17.52 19.48 -2.68
CA GLY A 204 18.19 19.86 -3.92
C GLY A 204 18.67 18.64 -4.71
N ALA A 205 18.57 18.65 -6.04
CA ALA A 205 19.09 17.55 -6.86
C ALA A 205 20.62 17.38 -6.71
N GLY A 206 21.14 16.17 -6.92
CA GLY A 206 22.57 15.91 -6.90
C GLY A 206 22.95 14.49 -7.33
N THR A 207 24.23 14.29 -7.60
CA THR A 207 24.79 12.96 -7.87
C THR A 207 25.03 12.22 -6.56
N ARG A 208 24.89 10.89 -6.59
CA ARG A 208 25.31 10.06 -5.46
C ARG A 208 26.84 10.13 -5.33
N PRO A 209 27.40 10.42 -4.15
CA PRO A 209 28.84 10.34 -3.91
C PRO A 209 29.43 8.98 -4.30
N LEU A 210 30.62 8.98 -4.91
CA LEU A 210 31.25 7.79 -5.48
C LEU A 210 31.74 6.78 -4.41
N ASP A 211 31.92 7.24 -3.19
CA ASP A 211 32.33 6.45 -2.02
C ASP A 211 31.15 5.74 -1.33
N LEU A 212 29.91 6.07 -1.69
CA LEU A 212 28.75 5.38 -1.16
C LEU A 212 28.45 4.09 -1.95
N PRO A 213 27.97 3.02 -1.29
CA PRO A 213 27.51 1.82 -1.98
C PRO A 213 26.37 2.13 -2.95
N ARG A 214 26.10 1.20 -3.88
CA ARG A 214 24.97 1.29 -4.80
C ARG A 214 23.66 1.52 -4.04
N ARG A 215 22.89 2.51 -4.48
CA ARG A 215 21.53 2.76 -4.01
C ARG A 215 20.57 1.80 -4.71
N PHE A 216 19.75 1.11 -3.93
CA PHE A 216 18.56 0.40 -4.36
C PHE A 216 17.35 1.27 -4.04
N HIS A 217 16.66 1.73 -5.09
CA HIS A 217 15.44 2.51 -4.95
C HIS A 217 14.32 1.84 -5.72
N ILE A 218 13.11 1.89 -5.17
CA ILE A 218 11.98 1.17 -5.72
C ILE A 218 10.68 1.93 -5.46
N PRO A 219 10.12 2.58 -6.50
CA PRO A 219 8.80 3.19 -6.41
C PRO A 219 7.72 2.24 -6.91
N TYR A 220 6.86 1.78 -6.00
CA TYR A 220 5.60 1.13 -6.31
C TYR A 220 4.52 2.19 -6.49
N TYR A 221 3.82 2.12 -7.60
CA TYR A 221 2.69 2.97 -7.92
C TYR A 221 1.41 2.15 -7.90
N ALA A 222 0.35 2.73 -7.33
CA ALA A 222 -0.96 2.09 -7.29
C ALA A 222 -1.57 1.86 -8.68
N THR A 223 -1.13 2.60 -9.69
CA THR A 223 -1.68 2.55 -11.04
C THR A 223 -0.62 2.87 -12.12
N LEU A 224 -0.93 2.64 -13.39
CA LEU A 224 -0.07 3.00 -14.52
C LEU A 224 -0.02 4.51 -14.76
N ALA A 225 0.98 4.97 -15.52
CA ALA A 225 1.02 6.36 -15.96
C ALA A 225 -0.21 6.68 -16.83
N GLY A 226 -0.90 7.78 -16.52
CA GLY A 226 -2.15 8.17 -17.18
C GLY A 226 -3.42 7.69 -16.47
N ASP A 227 -3.33 6.71 -15.57
CA ASP A 227 -4.49 6.04 -14.98
C ASP A 227 -4.87 6.55 -13.59
N ARG A 228 -6.02 6.07 -13.10
CA ARG A 228 -6.60 6.43 -11.79
C ARG A 228 -6.31 5.36 -10.74
N SER A 229 -6.25 5.78 -9.48
CA SER A 229 -6.30 4.89 -8.30
C SER A 229 -7.71 4.91 -7.71
N HIS A 230 -8.14 3.79 -7.14
CA HIS A 230 -9.50 3.51 -6.71
C HIS A 230 -9.55 3.04 -5.25
N ALA A 231 -10.64 3.35 -4.59
CA ALA A 231 -10.92 2.94 -3.22
C ALA A 231 -12.42 2.76 -3.00
N ARG A 232 -12.77 1.99 -1.97
CA ARG A 232 -14.14 1.88 -1.47
C ARG A 232 -14.40 3.03 -0.50
N PRO A 233 -15.53 3.77 -0.61
CA PRO A 233 -15.82 4.88 0.30
C PRO A 233 -15.74 4.47 1.77
N GLY A 234 -15.01 5.25 2.59
CA GLY A 234 -14.89 5.01 4.03
C GLY A 234 -14.05 3.79 4.40
N GLN A 235 -13.32 3.20 3.45
CA GLN A 235 -12.41 2.07 3.69
C GLN A 235 -10.99 2.43 3.27
N VAL A 236 -10.03 1.58 3.65
CA VAL A 236 -8.66 1.62 3.10
C VAL A 236 -8.73 1.50 1.57
N SER A 237 -7.80 2.15 0.87
CA SER A 237 -7.71 2.05 -0.59
C SER A 237 -7.40 0.63 -1.04
N LEU A 238 -7.78 0.28 -2.27
CA LEU A 238 -7.55 -1.07 -2.79
C LEU A 238 -6.06 -1.40 -2.86
N PHE A 239 -5.23 -0.44 -3.28
CA PHE A 239 -3.78 -0.64 -3.32
C PHE A 239 -3.18 -0.84 -1.93
N THR A 240 -3.58 -0.04 -0.93
CA THR A 240 -3.03 -0.18 0.42
C THR A 240 -3.50 -1.47 1.09
N GLU A 241 -4.75 -1.87 0.88
CA GLU A 241 -5.24 -3.16 1.38
C GLU A 241 -4.49 -4.33 0.73
N ALA A 242 -4.27 -4.29 -0.59
CA ALA A 242 -3.48 -5.29 -1.31
C ALA A 242 -2.03 -5.33 -0.82
N LEU A 243 -1.42 -4.16 -0.60
CA LEU A 243 -0.08 -4.02 -0.03
C LEU A 243 0.01 -4.67 1.35
N LEU A 244 -0.93 -4.39 2.25
CA LEU A 244 -0.94 -4.95 3.60
C LEU A 244 -1.14 -6.47 3.59
N LYS A 245 -2.06 -7.00 2.77
CA LYS A 245 -2.24 -8.45 2.59
C LYS A 245 -0.98 -9.12 2.01
N SER A 246 -0.29 -8.42 1.12
CA SER A 246 0.97 -8.89 0.54
C SER A 246 2.09 -8.94 1.58
N LEU A 247 2.23 -7.88 2.38
CA LEU A 247 3.20 -7.81 3.49
C LEU A 247 2.91 -8.84 4.60
N ALA A 248 1.65 -9.19 4.82
CA ALA A 248 1.24 -10.17 5.83
C ALA A 248 1.49 -11.63 5.43
N GLY A 249 1.75 -11.91 4.15
CA GLY A 249 2.06 -13.29 3.75
C GLY A 249 2.01 -13.57 2.26
N ALA A 250 1.15 -12.90 1.49
CA ALA A 250 1.00 -13.25 0.07
C ALA A 250 2.27 -12.97 -0.76
N ALA A 251 3.13 -12.04 -0.34
CA ALA A 251 4.42 -11.78 -0.99
C ALA A 251 5.61 -12.53 -0.35
N SER A 252 5.36 -13.51 0.51
CA SER A 252 6.42 -14.22 1.24
C SER A 252 6.94 -15.47 0.53
N ASP A 253 8.17 -15.86 0.86
CA ASP A 253 8.80 -17.12 0.46
C ASP A 253 9.80 -17.55 1.55
N ASP A 254 10.14 -18.84 1.63
CA ASP A 254 10.99 -19.42 2.69
C ASP A 254 12.17 -20.27 2.17
N PRO A 255 12.98 -19.78 1.21
CA PRO A 255 14.03 -20.59 0.57
C PRO A 255 15.10 -21.12 1.55
N GLU A 256 15.25 -20.47 2.71
CA GLU A 256 16.19 -20.85 3.78
C GLU A 256 15.47 -21.27 5.08
N GLY A 257 14.15 -21.50 5.03
CA GLY A 257 13.32 -21.87 6.19
C GLY A 257 12.79 -20.69 7.01
N GLU A 258 13.16 -19.46 6.66
CA GLU A 258 12.63 -18.22 7.25
C GLU A 258 11.70 -17.52 6.25
N TRP A 259 10.46 -17.23 6.65
CA TRP A 259 9.48 -16.56 5.80
C TRP A 259 9.83 -15.10 5.59
N ARG A 260 10.11 -14.72 4.35
CA ARG A 260 10.60 -13.40 3.96
C ARG A 260 9.75 -12.79 2.87
N VAL A 261 9.35 -11.54 3.04
CA VAL A 261 8.75 -10.72 1.98
C VAL A 261 9.86 -10.01 1.21
N ASN A 262 9.95 -10.29 -0.09
CA ASN A 262 10.90 -9.64 -0.98
C ASN A 262 10.19 -8.64 -1.91
N THR A 263 10.96 -7.68 -2.44
CA THR A 263 10.42 -6.63 -3.30
C THR A 263 9.80 -7.15 -4.61
N SER A 264 10.32 -8.22 -5.22
CA SER A 264 9.75 -8.78 -6.45
C SER A 264 8.38 -9.43 -6.23
N HIS A 265 8.22 -10.24 -5.19
CA HIS A 265 6.95 -10.92 -4.88
C HIS A 265 5.87 -9.93 -4.42
N LEU A 266 6.28 -8.75 -3.93
CA LEU A 266 5.35 -7.71 -3.52
C LEU A 266 4.53 -7.19 -4.69
N LEU A 267 5.16 -6.94 -5.85
CA LEU A 267 4.41 -6.51 -7.04
C LEU A 267 3.47 -7.63 -7.53
N GLU A 268 3.96 -8.87 -7.59
CA GLU A 268 3.16 -10.03 -8.02
C GLU A 268 1.92 -10.21 -7.14
N ALA A 269 2.07 -10.10 -5.82
CA ALA A 269 0.97 -10.25 -4.87
C ALA A 269 -0.04 -9.09 -4.96
N ILE A 270 0.43 -7.84 -5.03
CA ILE A 270 -0.45 -6.69 -5.18
C ILE A 270 -1.22 -6.79 -6.50
N ASP A 271 -0.52 -7.08 -7.61
CA ASP A 271 -1.14 -7.25 -8.93
C ASP A 271 -2.19 -8.36 -8.93
N HIS A 272 -1.90 -9.49 -8.28
CA HIS A 272 -2.87 -10.57 -8.12
C HIS A 272 -4.17 -10.09 -7.47
N PHE A 273 -4.09 -9.43 -6.30
CA PHE A 273 -5.26 -8.91 -5.60
C PHE A 273 -6.04 -7.92 -6.47
N MET A 274 -5.36 -6.99 -7.14
CA MET A 274 -6.01 -5.99 -8.00
C MET A 274 -6.75 -6.62 -9.20
N HIS A 275 -6.39 -7.84 -9.60
CA HIS A 275 -7.10 -8.60 -10.63
C HIS A 275 -8.23 -9.49 -10.11
N GLN A 276 -8.37 -9.71 -8.80
CA GLN A 276 -9.40 -10.60 -8.27
C GLN A 276 -10.73 -9.86 -8.07
N PRO A 277 -11.84 -10.30 -8.70
CA PRO A 277 -13.16 -9.71 -8.51
C PRO A 277 -13.63 -9.70 -7.05
N GLU A 278 -13.32 -10.76 -6.29
CA GLU A 278 -13.67 -10.87 -4.87
C GLU A 278 -12.95 -9.81 -4.03
N PHE A 279 -11.80 -9.33 -4.49
CA PHE A 279 -11.01 -8.30 -3.81
C PHE A 279 -11.27 -6.88 -4.33
N ALA A 280 -11.24 -6.66 -5.64
CA ALA A 280 -11.33 -5.33 -6.26
C ALA A 280 -12.74 -4.99 -6.77
N GLY A 281 -13.67 -5.94 -6.76
CA GLY A 281 -15.04 -5.74 -7.23
C GLY A 281 -15.10 -5.31 -8.69
N ALA A 282 -15.93 -4.31 -9.00
CA ALA A 282 -16.15 -3.81 -10.35
C ALA A 282 -14.92 -3.16 -11.00
N VAL A 283 -13.86 -2.86 -10.23
CA VAL A 283 -12.61 -2.29 -10.75
C VAL A 283 -11.47 -3.30 -10.84
N ALA A 284 -11.78 -4.60 -10.69
CA ALA A 284 -10.81 -5.67 -10.89
C ALA A 284 -10.19 -5.62 -12.29
N GLY A 285 -8.86 -5.61 -12.36
CA GLY A 285 -8.10 -5.48 -13.60
C GLY A 285 -8.15 -4.11 -14.27
N VAL A 286 -8.83 -3.11 -13.67
CA VAL A 286 -8.88 -1.73 -14.18
C VAL A 286 -7.70 -0.93 -13.64
N GLN A 287 -7.43 -1.04 -12.34
CA GLN A 287 -6.28 -0.40 -11.71
C GLN A 287 -5.10 -1.38 -11.72
N VAL A 288 -4.07 -1.06 -12.50
CA VAL A 288 -2.90 -1.93 -12.70
C VAL A 288 -1.71 -1.36 -11.90
N PRO A 289 -1.30 -2.00 -10.80
CA PRO A 289 -0.14 -1.54 -10.04
C PRO A 289 1.13 -1.67 -10.89
N SER A 290 2.09 -0.77 -10.68
CA SER A 290 3.34 -0.78 -11.42
C SER A 290 4.53 -0.46 -10.53
N VAL A 291 5.73 -0.78 -11.01
CA VAL A 291 6.98 -0.46 -10.34
C VAL A 291 7.92 0.23 -11.32
N GLY A 292 8.71 1.19 -10.84
CA GLY A 292 9.82 1.77 -11.61
C GLY A 292 10.99 0.79 -11.71
N GLU A 293 12.04 1.03 -10.92
CA GLU A 293 13.14 0.07 -10.76
C GLU A 293 12.78 -1.01 -9.73
N LEU A 294 13.14 -2.27 -10.00
CA LEU A 294 12.85 -3.43 -9.13
C LEU A 294 14.13 -4.16 -8.68
N PRO A 295 15.00 -3.53 -7.87
CA PRO A 295 16.06 -4.27 -7.18
C PRO A 295 15.45 -5.25 -6.17
N VAL A 296 16.02 -6.46 -6.08
CA VAL A 296 15.52 -7.52 -5.20
C VAL A 296 16.24 -7.49 -3.84
N PHE A 297 15.48 -7.33 -2.77
CA PHE A 297 15.95 -7.49 -1.39
C PHE A 297 14.79 -7.86 -0.45
N VAL A 298 15.13 -8.35 0.75
CA VAL A 298 14.16 -8.66 1.80
C VAL A 298 13.70 -7.37 2.47
N LEU A 299 12.39 -7.11 2.46
CA LEU A 299 11.78 -5.94 3.09
C LEU A 299 11.37 -6.24 4.54
N HIS A 300 10.89 -7.44 4.81
CA HIS A 300 10.31 -7.84 6.09
C HIS A 300 10.35 -9.37 6.24
N GLN A 301 10.40 -9.86 7.48
CA GLN A 301 10.31 -11.27 7.84
C GLN A 301 9.05 -11.54 8.66
N LEU A 302 8.29 -12.57 8.29
CA LEU A 302 7.11 -12.96 9.06
C LEU A 302 7.54 -13.68 10.35
N PRO A 303 6.80 -13.51 11.47
CA PRO A 303 7.06 -14.24 12.72
C PRO A 303 6.65 -15.72 12.64
N GLY A 304 5.97 -16.13 11.58
CA GLY A 304 5.46 -17.48 11.39
C GLY A 304 4.94 -17.73 9.98
N PRO A 305 4.28 -18.88 9.75
CA PRO A 305 3.78 -19.25 8.43
C PRO A 305 2.79 -18.23 7.87
N PRO A 306 2.85 -17.91 6.56
CA PRO A 306 2.03 -16.89 5.95
C PRO A 306 0.56 -17.32 5.90
N VAL A 307 -0.32 -16.32 5.90
CA VAL A 307 -1.70 -16.45 5.48
C VAL A 307 -1.80 -16.02 4.01
N VAL A 308 -2.44 -16.82 3.18
CA VAL A 308 -2.55 -16.60 1.74
C VAL A 308 -4.00 -16.75 1.27
N PRO A 309 -4.40 -16.00 0.24
CA PRO A 309 -5.71 -16.13 -0.36
C PRO A 309 -5.83 -17.46 -1.10
N VAL A 310 -6.98 -18.11 -0.92
CA VAL A 310 -7.37 -19.34 -1.60
C VAL A 310 -8.76 -19.16 -2.21
N TYR A 311 -8.84 -19.39 -3.51
CA TYR A 311 -10.07 -19.30 -4.29
C TYR A 311 -10.52 -20.72 -4.64
N VAL A 312 -11.63 -21.15 -4.07
CA VAL A 312 -12.16 -22.50 -4.27
C VAL A 312 -13.34 -22.42 -5.22
N GLY A 313 -13.28 -23.16 -6.32
CA GLY A 313 -14.33 -23.21 -7.32
C GLY A 313 -14.47 -24.59 -7.92
N CYS A 314 -15.62 -24.85 -8.51
CA CYS A 314 -15.84 -25.91 -9.45
C CYS A 314 -15.37 -25.49 -10.84
N ALA A 315 -15.05 -26.46 -11.71
CA ALA A 315 -14.65 -26.19 -13.09
C ALA A 315 -15.72 -25.45 -13.93
N SER A 316 -16.98 -25.54 -13.51
CA SER A 316 -18.12 -24.80 -14.07
C SER A 316 -18.53 -23.72 -13.07
N ALA A 317 -18.63 -22.47 -13.52
CA ALA A 317 -19.05 -21.35 -12.67
C ALA A 317 -20.49 -21.53 -12.14
N ARG A 318 -21.37 -22.17 -12.93
CA ARG A 318 -22.73 -22.52 -12.50
C ARG A 318 -22.74 -23.45 -11.30
N ASP A 319 -21.79 -24.38 -11.25
CA ASP A 319 -21.68 -25.33 -10.16
C ASP A 319 -21.30 -24.61 -8.86
N ASN A 320 -20.63 -23.45 -8.92
CA ASN A 320 -20.35 -22.65 -7.73
C ASN A 320 -21.63 -22.10 -7.07
N ALA A 321 -22.68 -21.83 -7.87
CA ALA A 321 -23.94 -21.29 -7.38
C ALA A 321 -24.79 -22.29 -6.60
N GLU A 322 -24.44 -23.58 -6.68
CA GLU A 322 -25.16 -24.66 -5.99
C GLU A 322 -24.26 -25.40 -4.99
N ALA A 323 -22.94 -25.21 -5.08
CA ALA A 323 -21.98 -25.94 -4.27
C ALA A 323 -21.86 -25.39 -2.84
N GLU A 324 -22.06 -26.28 -1.87
CA GLU A 324 -21.47 -26.12 -0.55
C GLU A 324 -19.98 -26.47 -0.63
N PHE A 325 -19.12 -25.58 -0.15
CA PHE A 325 -17.69 -25.83 -0.07
C PHE A 325 -17.26 -26.14 1.35
N VAL A 326 -16.33 -27.08 1.49
CA VAL A 326 -15.75 -27.43 2.78
C VAL A 326 -14.24 -27.50 2.65
N CYS A 327 -13.54 -26.90 3.62
CA CYS A 327 -12.10 -26.95 3.74
C CYS A 327 -11.71 -27.73 5.01
N ARG A 328 -10.83 -28.71 4.86
CA ARG A 328 -10.32 -29.54 5.95
C ARG A 328 -8.81 -29.46 6.06
N GLU A 329 -8.33 -29.58 7.29
CA GLU A 329 -6.91 -29.68 7.61
C GLU A 329 -6.72 -30.86 8.56
N ASN A 330 -5.87 -31.82 8.20
CA ASN A 330 -5.66 -33.05 8.97
C ASN A 330 -6.99 -33.80 9.26
N GLY A 331 -7.89 -33.83 8.29
CA GLY A 331 -9.21 -34.48 8.41
C GLY A 331 -10.26 -33.70 9.23
N LEU A 332 -9.91 -32.57 9.84
CA LEU A 332 -10.84 -31.74 10.61
C LEU A 332 -11.40 -30.61 9.74
N GLU A 333 -12.72 -30.40 9.80
CA GLU A 333 -13.36 -29.24 9.18
C GLU A 333 -12.82 -27.95 9.80
N ARG A 334 -12.34 -27.04 8.94
CA ARG A 334 -11.87 -25.72 9.34
C ARG A 334 -12.85 -24.63 8.96
N LEU A 335 -13.29 -24.67 7.72
CA LEU A 335 -14.20 -23.67 7.14
C LEU A 335 -15.23 -24.36 6.27
N ARG A 336 -16.39 -23.74 6.15
CA ARG A 336 -17.50 -24.14 5.29
C ARG A 336 -18.14 -22.90 4.69
N ARG A 337 -18.54 -22.98 3.43
CA ARG A 337 -19.56 -22.10 2.82
C ARG A 337 -20.82 -22.94 2.64
N ALA A 338 -21.84 -22.69 3.46
CA ALA A 338 -23.11 -23.37 3.30
C ALA A 338 -23.90 -22.76 2.13
N ALA A 339 -24.96 -23.43 1.68
CA ALA A 339 -25.80 -22.93 0.58
C ALA A 339 -26.47 -21.58 0.93
N GLU A 340 -26.74 -21.36 2.22
CA GLU A 340 -27.28 -20.10 2.75
C GLU A 340 -26.27 -18.94 2.79
N ASP A 341 -24.96 -19.23 2.67
CA ASP A 341 -23.88 -18.24 2.65
C ASP A 341 -23.50 -17.80 1.22
N ILE A 342 -24.25 -18.26 0.21
CA ILE A 342 -23.99 -17.89 -1.19
C ILE A 342 -24.41 -16.42 -1.39
N ASP A 343 -23.52 -15.64 -1.99
CA ASP A 343 -23.82 -14.26 -2.35
C ASP A 343 -24.79 -14.23 -3.53
N ASP A 344 -26.05 -13.86 -3.26
CA ASP A 344 -27.10 -13.73 -4.28
C ASP A 344 -26.74 -12.75 -5.41
N SER A 345 -25.84 -11.79 -5.16
CA SER A 345 -25.39 -10.83 -6.17
C SER A 345 -24.29 -11.40 -7.09
N ALA A 346 -23.62 -12.46 -6.66
CA ALA A 346 -22.54 -13.13 -7.39
C ALA A 346 -22.49 -14.64 -7.08
N PRO A 347 -23.56 -15.41 -7.33
CA PRO A 347 -23.67 -16.79 -6.86
C PRO A 347 -22.66 -17.72 -7.54
N GLU A 348 -22.24 -17.38 -8.76
CA GLU A 348 -21.24 -18.15 -9.52
C GLU A 348 -19.79 -17.87 -9.09
N SER A 349 -19.55 -17.00 -8.10
CA SER A 349 -18.22 -16.62 -7.62
C SER A 349 -17.49 -17.77 -6.92
N GLU A 350 -16.16 -17.74 -7.03
CA GLU A 350 -15.31 -18.64 -6.25
C GLU A 350 -15.47 -18.33 -4.76
N TRP A 351 -15.40 -19.37 -3.92
CA TRP A 351 -15.30 -19.18 -2.49
C TRP A 351 -13.88 -18.72 -2.13
N ALA A 352 -13.75 -17.42 -1.88
CA ALA A 352 -12.51 -16.80 -1.45
C ALA A 352 -12.36 -16.89 0.08
N ILE A 353 -11.26 -17.49 0.52
CA ILE A 353 -10.89 -17.65 1.94
C ILE A 353 -9.41 -17.37 2.14
N GLU A 354 -9.02 -17.13 3.39
CA GLU A 354 -7.63 -16.96 3.79
C GLU A 354 -7.19 -18.16 4.62
N LEU A 355 -6.11 -18.82 4.19
CA LEU A 355 -5.58 -20.02 4.85
C LEU A 355 -4.10 -19.85 5.16
N ARG A 356 -3.66 -20.43 6.28
CA ARG A 356 -2.23 -20.52 6.59
C ARG A 356 -1.54 -21.46 5.61
N PHE A 357 -0.22 -21.34 5.47
CA PHE A 357 0.58 -22.36 4.80
C PHE A 357 0.33 -23.75 5.40
N GLY A 358 0.02 -24.73 4.55
CA GLY A 358 -0.32 -26.09 5.00
C GLY A 358 -0.93 -26.96 3.91
N ASN A 359 -1.26 -28.20 4.27
CA ASN A 359 -1.96 -29.14 3.39
C ASN A 359 -3.44 -29.18 3.74
N TYR A 360 -4.29 -29.00 2.74
CA TYR A 360 -5.74 -28.92 2.92
C TYR A 360 -6.46 -29.83 1.93
N ASP A 361 -7.59 -30.37 2.38
CA ASP A 361 -8.54 -31.08 1.53
C ASP A 361 -9.75 -30.19 1.29
N PHE A 362 -10.05 -29.95 0.02
CA PHE A 362 -11.21 -29.18 -0.41
C PHE A 362 -12.28 -30.11 -0.95
N GLU A 363 -13.52 -29.80 -0.61
CA GLU A 363 -14.70 -30.58 -0.99
C GLU A 363 -15.77 -29.63 -1.53
N ALA A 364 -16.41 -30.00 -2.65
CA ALA A 364 -17.63 -29.36 -3.16
C ALA A 364 -18.76 -30.38 -3.14
N ARG A 365 -19.89 -30.03 -2.53
CA ARG A 365 -21.11 -30.85 -2.50
C ARG A 365 -22.18 -30.21 -3.36
N LEU A 366 -22.61 -30.90 -4.40
CA LEU A 366 -23.71 -30.50 -5.27
C LEU A 366 -24.89 -31.47 -5.05
N GLY A 367 -25.81 -31.05 -4.18
CA GLY A 367 -26.91 -31.91 -3.71
C GLY A 367 -26.41 -33.17 -2.98
N ASP A 368 -27.26 -34.20 -2.91
CA ASP A 368 -27.02 -35.37 -2.07
C ASP A 368 -26.06 -36.41 -2.68
N GLN A 369 -25.76 -36.33 -3.98
CA GLN A 369 -25.09 -37.42 -4.70
C GLN A 369 -23.74 -37.05 -5.31
N GLU A 370 -23.43 -35.77 -5.44
CA GLU A 370 -22.23 -35.35 -6.12
C GLU A 370 -21.26 -34.65 -5.17
N VAL A 371 -20.13 -35.31 -4.90
CA VAL A 371 -19.05 -34.80 -4.06
C VAL A 371 -17.75 -34.81 -4.86
N ARG A 372 -17.12 -33.65 -4.97
CA ARG A 372 -15.82 -33.47 -5.64
C ARG A 372 -14.78 -33.11 -4.60
N THR A 373 -13.59 -33.70 -4.68
CA THR A 373 -12.53 -33.45 -3.69
C THR A 373 -11.18 -33.16 -4.35
N LYS A 374 -10.35 -32.38 -3.67
CA LYS A 374 -8.96 -32.13 -4.07
C LYS A 374 -8.09 -31.75 -2.88
N SER A 375 -6.97 -32.45 -2.72
CA SER A 375 -5.94 -32.12 -1.74
C SER A 375 -4.89 -31.21 -2.37
N ILE A 376 -4.48 -30.16 -1.67
CA ILE A 376 -3.46 -29.21 -2.15
C ILE A 376 -2.64 -28.62 -1.01
N THR A 377 -1.37 -28.35 -1.29
CA THR A 377 -0.53 -27.52 -0.43
C THR A 377 -0.79 -26.04 -0.72
N VAL A 378 -1.29 -25.35 0.27
CA VAL A 378 -1.47 -23.90 0.31
C VAL A 378 -0.13 -23.24 0.60
N ARG A 379 0.32 -22.38 -0.31
CA ARG A 379 1.54 -21.56 -0.18
C ARG A 379 1.38 -20.26 -0.99
N PRO A 380 2.20 -19.23 -0.73
CA PRO A 380 2.21 -18.01 -1.52
C PRO A 380 2.40 -18.24 -3.03
N VAL A 381 2.00 -17.29 -3.89
CA VAL A 381 1.32 -16.03 -3.56
C VAL A 381 -0.16 -16.24 -3.21
N PHE A 382 -0.81 -17.14 -3.91
CA PHE A 382 -2.21 -17.51 -3.74
C PHE A 382 -2.44 -18.96 -4.17
N ARG A 383 -3.63 -19.50 -3.93
CA ARG A 383 -4.06 -20.76 -4.56
C ARG A 383 -5.43 -20.67 -5.18
N ARG A 384 -5.58 -21.21 -6.39
CA ARG A 384 -6.87 -21.43 -7.02
C ARG A 384 -7.13 -22.93 -7.10
N VAL A 385 -8.18 -23.39 -6.42
CA VAL A 385 -8.56 -24.79 -6.29
C VAL A 385 -9.77 -25.04 -7.18
N GLN A 386 -9.54 -25.71 -8.29
CA GLN A 386 -10.58 -26.11 -9.23
C GLN A 386 -10.97 -27.57 -8.98
N LEU A 387 -12.20 -27.78 -8.52
CA LEU A 387 -12.82 -29.05 -8.18
C LEU A 387 -13.57 -29.61 -9.40
N VAL A 388 -13.04 -30.72 -9.94
CA VAL A 388 -13.55 -31.41 -11.13
C VAL A 388 -14.27 -32.69 -10.74
N LYS A 389 -15.11 -33.20 -11.64
CA LYS A 389 -15.61 -34.57 -11.53
C LYS A 389 -14.42 -35.56 -11.58
N PRO A 390 -14.44 -36.63 -10.77
CA PRO A 390 -13.37 -37.64 -10.75
C PRO A 390 -13.11 -38.27 -12.11
#